data_AF-A0AAD9KJU8-F1
#
_entry.id   AF-A0AAD9KJU8-F1
#
_cell.length_a   1.000
_cell.length_b   1.000
_cell.length_c   1.000
_cell.angle_alpha   90.00
_cell.angle_beta   90.00
_cell.angle_gamma   90.00
#
_symmetry.space_group_name_H-M   'P 1'
#
loop_
_entity.id
_entity.type
_entity.pdbx_description
1 polymer ?
#
loop_
_entity_poly.entity_id
_entity_poly.type
_entity_poly.pdbx_seq_one_letter_code
_entity_poly.pdbx_strand_id
1 'polypeptide(L)'
;MQRSVLGHMLPEAMVCYLENYEPDRFAEIYLGEFDTPEAIWSMEMRRMMIERIASHLGDFTPRLQSNTRALYQYCPIPMISFPQLDNELFCNMYYLRHLCDTVLFPDWPIREPVKLLKDILEAWKAEVEKKPPTMSLEEAYTVLKLPKGANGHEEATVRKAYFRMAQKYHPDKNPDGRDMFEQVNKAYEFLCSKSRVTDGPDPKNIVLILKAQSILFSRYSEGQYPL
;
A
#
# COMPACT_ATOMS: atom_id res chain seq x y z
N MET A 1 -0.82 -12.60 2.40
CA MET A 1 -1.06 -11.67 3.53
C MET A 1 -2.51 -11.23 3.52
N GLN A 2 -3.23 -11.39 4.64
CA GLN A 2 -4.47 -10.65 4.84
C GLN A 2 -4.14 -9.16 4.73
N ARG A 3 -4.91 -8.39 3.95
CA ARG A 3 -4.70 -6.95 3.84
C ARG A 3 -5.03 -6.33 5.20
N SER A 4 -4.01 -6.02 6.00
CA SER A 4 -4.16 -5.25 7.23
C SER A 4 -4.91 -3.95 6.91
N VAL A 5 -5.86 -3.57 7.78
CA VAL A 5 -6.56 -2.28 7.67
C VAL A 5 -5.54 -1.12 7.67
N LEU A 6 -4.41 -1.32 8.36
CA LEU A 6 -3.32 -0.35 8.44
C LEU A 6 -2.51 -0.24 7.15
N GLY A 7 -2.57 -1.23 6.24
CA GLY A 7 -1.81 -1.21 4.98
C GLY A 7 -2.23 -0.09 4.00
N HIS A 8 -3.35 0.59 4.26
CA HIS A 8 -3.71 1.81 3.52
C HIS A 8 -2.99 3.05 4.05
N MET A 9 -2.52 3.03 5.30
CA MET A 9 -1.94 4.18 5.99
C MET A 9 -0.43 4.04 6.19
N LEU A 10 0.03 2.82 6.47
CA LEU A 10 1.41 2.50 6.79
C LEU A 10 2.05 1.70 5.65
N PRO A 11 3.35 1.91 5.39
CA PRO A 11 4.13 1.03 4.53
C PRO A 11 4.10 -0.42 5.02
N GLU A 12 4.29 -1.37 4.10
CA GLU A 12 4.28 -2.80 4.37
C GLU A 12 5.29 -3.18 5.44
N ALA A 13 6.49 -2.58 5.44
CA ALA A 13 7.49 -2.82 6.47
C ALA A 13 6.97 -2.45 7.87
N MET A 14 6.28 -1.32 8.03
CA MET A 14 5.74 -0.88 9.34
C MET A 14 4.65 -1.83 9.84
N VAL A 15 3.78 -2.30 8.95
CA VAL A 15 2.78 -3.34 9.28
C VAL A 15 3.48 -4.62 9.68
N CYS A 16 4.55 -5.00 8.96
CA CYS A 16 5.34 -6.17 9.27
C CYS A 16 6.02 -6.07 10.65
N TYR A 17 6.52 -4.88 11.03
CA TYR A 17 7.05 -4.65 12.37
C TYR A 17 5.98 -4.78 13.46
N LEU A 18 4.76 -4.29 13.22
CA LEU A 18 3.64 -4.46 14.15
C LEU A 18 3.24 -5.92 14.35
N GLU A 19 3.32 -6.73 13.30
CA GLU A 19 2.87 -8.13 13.34
C GLU A 19 3.93 -9.08 13.92
N ASN A 20 5.22 -8.75 13.77
CA ASN A 20 6.31 -9.68 14.07
C ASN A 20 7.22 -9.25 15.24
N TYR A 21 7.04 -8.05 15.80
CA TYR A 21 7.87 -7.55 16.90
C TYR A 21 7.05 -7.00 18.06
N GLU A 22 7.70 -6.93 19.22
CA GLU A 22 7.12 -6.35 20.43
C GLU A 22 6.83 -4.84 20.28
N PRO A 23 5.85 -4.30 21.04
CA PRO A 23 5.44 -2.90 20.95
C PRO A 23 6.58 -1.89 21.08
N ASP A 24 7.55 -2.17 21.96
CA ASP A 24 8.71 -1.29 22.18
C ASP A 24 9.58 -1.16 20.92
N ARG A 25 9.77 -2.27 20.20
CA ARG A 25 10.54 -2.28 18.96
C ARG A 25 9.79 -1.54 17.86
N PHE A 26 8.47 -1.71 17.77
CA PHE A 26 7.67 -0.93 16.83
C PHE A 26 7.74 0.57 17.18
N ALA A 27 7.64 0.96 18.44
CA ALA A 27 7.72 2.36 18.85
C ALA A 27 9.07 2.99 18.47
N GLU A 28 10.17 2.26 18.65
CA GLU A 28 11.51 2.68 18.21
C GLU A 28 11.54 2.93 16.70
N ILE A 29 11.09 1.96 15.90
CA ILE A 29 11.06 2.10 14.44
C ILE A 29 10.13 3.25 14.01
N TYR A 30 8.94 3.31 14.60
CA TYR A 30 7.92 4.28 14.25
C TYR A 30 8.34 5.70 14.60
N LEU A 31 9.11 5.93 15.67
CA LEU A 31 9.57 7.25 16.10
C LEU A 31 10.94 7.66 15.54
N GLY A 32 11.77 6.70 15.11
CA GLY A 32 13.10 6.95 14.56
C GLY A 32 13.13 7.31 13.07
N GLU A 33 14.34 7.27 12.51
CA GLU A 33 14.66 7.53 11.10
C GLU A 33 15.43 6.32 10.57
N PHE A 34 14.92 5.67 9.53
CA PHE A 34 15.50 4.45 9.00
C PHE A 34 15.56 4.51 7.48
N ASP A 35 16.74 4.15 6.95
CA ASP A 35 16.99 3.99 5.53
C ASP A 35 17.84 2.72 5.35
N THR A 36 17.17 1.58 5.48
CA THR A 36 17.80 0.26 5.54
C THR A 36 17.00 -0.78 4.74
N PRO A 37 17.60 -1.93 4.39
CA PRO A 37 16.86 -3.02 3.76
C PRO A 37 15.64 -3.51 4.54
N GLU A 38 15.57 -3.37 5.87
CA GLU A 38 14.41 -3.81 6.68
C GLU A 38 13.36 -2.70 6.89
N ALA A 39 13.81 -1.44 6.94
CA ALA A 39 12.96 -0.30 7.24
C ALA A 39 13.40 0.95 6.47
N ILE A 40 12.47 1.52 5.71
CA ILE A 40 12.55 2.84 5.09
C ILE A 40 11.40 3.63 5.70
N TRP A 41 11.73 4.53 6.62
CA TRP A 41 10.76 5.33 7.35
C TRP A 41 11.42 6.60 7.85
N SER A 42 10.85 7.74 7.44
CA SER A 42 11.37 9.05 7.82
C SER A 42 10.30 9.93 8.47
N MET A 43 10.74 11.02 9.12
CA MET A 43 9.86 12.07 9.61
C MET A 43 8.98 12.63 8.49
N GLU A 44 9.49 12.73 7.27
CA GLU A 44 8.71 13.18 6.11
C GLU A 44 7.58 12.20 5.80
N MET A 45 7.86 10.89 5.74
CA MET A 45 6.84 9.86 5.52
C MET A 45 5.80 9.88 6.65
N ARG A 46 6.25 9.96 7.91
CA ARG A 46 5.36 10.05 9.08
C ARG A 46 4.47 11.28 9.03
N ARG A 47 5.03 12.44 8.71
CA ARG A 47 4.29 13.70 8.56
C ARG A 47 3.27 13.59 7.44
N MET A 48 3.65 13.05 6.29
CA MET A 48 2.75 12.81 5.17
C MET A 48 1.58 11.91 5.57
N MET A 49 1.85 10.80 6.28
CA MET A 49 0.80 9.92 6.79
C MET A 49 -0.19 10.68 7.70
N ILE A 50 0.32 11.44 8.67
CA ILE A 50 -0.49 12.21 9.60
C ILE A 50 -1.35 13.25 8.86
N GLU A 51 -0.75 14.00 7.92
CA GLU A 51 -1.46 15.01 7.13
C GLU A 51 -2.58 14.41 6.28
N ARG A 52 -2.34 13.24 5.66
CA ARG A 52 -3.36 12.53 4.86
C ARG A 52 -4.51 12.03 5.71
N ILE A 53 -4.23 11.45 6.88
CA ILE A 53 -5.27 11.00 7.81
C ILE A 53 -6.05 12.20 8.37
N ALA A 54 -5.36 13.28 8.75
CA ALA A 54 -5.99 14.51 9.24
C ALA A 54 -6.90 15.14 8.18
N SER A 55 -6.44 15.20 6.92
CA SER A 55 -7.26 15.67 5.79
C SER A 55 -8.48 14.77 5.58
N HIS A 56 -8.32 13.45 5.66
CA HIS A 56 -9.43 12.50 5.56
C HIS A 56 -10.48 12.71 6.67
N LEU A 57 -10.06 13.05 7.88
CA LEU A 57 -10.94 13.29 9.03
C LEU A 57 -11.41 14.74 9.15
N GLY A 58 -10.94 15.64 8.29
CA GLY A 58 -11.08 17.10 8.41
C GLY A 58 -12.53 17.58 8.53
N ASP A 59 -13.47 16.95 7.82
CA ASP A 59 -14.89 17.30 7.90
C ASP A 59 -15.56 16.82 9.20
N PHE A 60 -15.03 15.76 9.81
CA PHE A 60 -15.63 15.11 10.97
C PHE A 60 -15.13 15.71 12.29
N THR A 61 -13.83 16.04 12.40
CA THR A 61 -13.24 16.56 13.63
C THR A 61 -13.97 17.80 14.19
N PRO A 62 -14.30 18.84 13.39
CA PRO A 62 -15.06 20.00 13.88
C PRO A 62 -16.50 19.64 14.26
N ARG A 63 -17.14 18.73 13.52
CA ARG A 63 -18.50 18.25 13.82
C ARG A 63 -18.53 17.55 15.17
N LEU A 64 -17.56 16.68 15.44
CA LEU A 64 -17.44 15.98 16.71
C LEU A 64 -17.21 16.94 17.89
N GLN A 65 -16.38 17.98 17.70
CA GLN A 65 -16.17 19.02 18.71
C GLN A 65 -17.47 19.78 19.02
N SER A 66 -18.28 20.08 18.00
CA SER A 66 -19.56 20.77 18.19
C SER A 66 -20.68 19.87 18.74
N ASN A 67 -20.60 18.55 18.50
CA ASN A 67 -21.58 17.56 18.93
C ASN A 67 -20.88 16.22 19.19
N THR A 68 -20.73 15.87 20.46
CA THR A 68 -20.08 14.61 20.90
C THR A 68 -20.86 13.35 20.50
N ARG A 69 -22.12 13.48 20.06
CA ARG A 69 -22.93 12.38 19.52
C ARG A 69 -22.91 12.32 17.98
N ALA A 70 -22.09 13.14 17.32
CA ALA A 70 -21.97 13.11 15.86
C ALA A 70 -21.50 11.73 15.39
N LEU A 71 -22.28 11.10 14.51
CA LEU A 71 -21.92 9.82 13.92
C LEU A 71 -20.90 10.01 12.80
N TYR A 72 -19.84 9.20 12.84
CA TYR A 72 -18.88 9.12 11.74
C TYR A 72 -19.50 8.35 10.58
N GLN A 73 -19.57 8.98 9.41
CA GLN A 73 -19.94 8.27 8.19
C GLN A 73 -18.68 7.65 7.60
N TYR A 74 -18.59 6.32 7.66
CA TYR A 74 -17.43 5.59 7.18
C TYR A 74 -17.14 5.91 5.69
N CYS A 75 -15.87 6.14 5.41
CA CYS A 75 -15.30 6.28 4.08
C CYS A 75 -13.93 5.58 4.10
N PRO A 76 -13.63 4.70 3.12
CA PRO A 76 -12.32 4.08 3.02
C PRO A 76 -11.22 5.14 2.93
N ILE A 77 -10.14 4.97 3.70
CA ILE A 77 -8.97 5.84 3.59
C ILE A 77 -8.22 5.42 2.32
N PRO A 78 -8.00 6.34 1.36
CA PRO A 78 -7.11 6.12 0.23
C PRO A 78 -5.77 5.52 0.64
N MET A 79 -5.24 4.58 -0.15
CA MET A 79 -3.88 4.11 0.06
C MET A 79 -2.91 5.29 -0.04
N ILE A 80 -2.12 5.51 1.00
CA ILE A 80 -1.09 6.54 1.03
C ILE A 80 0.10 6.07 0.21
N SER A 81 0.39 6.79 -0.88
CA SER A 81 1.58 6.56 -1.70
C SER A 81 2.74 7.38 -1.14
N PHE A 82 3.82 6.69 -0.76
CA PHE A 82 5.05 7.28 -0.28
C PHE A 82 6.09 7.33 -1.41
N PRO A 83 6.46 8.52 -1.91
CA PRO A 83 7.41 8.64 -3.03
C PRO A 83 8.77 7.97 -2.77
N GLN A 84 9.18 7.90 -1.49
CA GLN A 84 10.40 7.24 -1.04
C GLN A 84 10.41 5.73 -1.39
N LEU A 85 9.25 5.13 -1.66
CA LEU A 85 9.06 3.71 -1.94
C LEU A 85 8.74 3.39 -3.42
N ASP A 86 8.69 4.38 -4.33
CA ASP A 86 8.20 4.22 -5.72
C ASP A 86 8.96 3.20 -6.59
N ASN A 87 10.14 2.74 -6.16
CA ASN A 87 10.92 1.71 -6.85
C ASN A 87 11.35 0.59 -5.90
N GLU A 88 10.73 0.52 -4.72
CA GLU A 88 10.94 -0.58 -3.80
C GLU A 88 9.97 -1.71 -4.11
N LEU A 89 10.50 -2.93 -3.97
CA LEU A 89 9.69 -4.13 -3.90
C LEU A 89 9.86 -4.71 -2.51
N PHE A 90 8.83 -4.60 -1.68
CA PHE A 90 8.85 -5.20 -0.35
C PHE A 90 8.50 -6.69 -0.44
N CYS A 91 9.36 -7.54 0.12
CA CYS A 91 9.18 -8.99 0.13
C CYS A 91 9.65 -9.54 1.48
N ASN A 92 8.78 -10.31 2.15
CA ASN A 92 9.01 -10.85 3.50
C ASN A 92 9.23 -9.72 4.55
N MET A 93 10.49 -9.43 4.87
CA MET A 93 10.93 -8.38 5.82
C MET A 93 11.77 -7.30 5.13
N TYR A 94 11.99 -7.39 3.82
CA TYR A 94 13.02 -6.62 3.13
C TYR A 94 12.50 -5.84 1.94
N TYR A 95 12.99 -4.60 1.82
CA TYR A 95 12.95 -3.79 0.62
C TYR A 95 14.05 -4.26 -0.33
N LEU A 96 13.66 -4.94 -1.41
CA LEU A 96 14.60 -5.66 -2.26
C LEU A 96 15.56 -4.73 -3.02
N ARG A 97 15.19 -3.48 -3.32
CA ARG A 97 16.14 -2.56 -3.98
C ARG A 97 17.28 -2.21 -3.02
N HIS A 98 16.96 -1.91 -1.76
CA HIS A 98 17.97 -1.68 -0.72
C HIS A 98 18.77 -2.95 -0.44
N LEU A 99 18.12 -4.10 -0.28
CA LEU A 99 18.82 -5.37 -0.04
C LEU A 99 19.80 -5.72 -1.17
N CYS A 100 19.45 -5.39 -2.42
CA CYS A 100 20.28 -5.63 -3.59
C CYS A 100 21.38 -4.59 -3.80
N ASP A 101 21.38 -3.48 -3.05
CA ASP A 101 22.45 -2.49 -3.11
C ASP A 101 23.61 -2.93 -2.22
N THR A 102 24.46 -3.80 -2.76
CA THR A 102 25.63 -4.34 -2.05
C THR A 102 26.75 -3.31 -1.88
N VAL A 103 26.65 -2.14 -2.50
CA VAL A 103 27.60 -1.04 -2.31
C VAL A 103 27.26 -0.28 -1.03
N LEU A 104 25.98 0.04 -0.84
CA LEU A 104 25.50 0.77 0.34
C LEU A 104 25.29 -0.16 1.55
N PHE A 105 24.82 -1.38 1.32
CA PHE A 105 24.55 -2.39 2.35
C PHE A 105 25.33 -3.68 2.10
N PRO A 106 26.67 -3.65 2.20
CA PRO A 106 27.49 -4.84 2.05
C PRO A 106 27.11 -5.88 3.12
N ASP A 107 26.88 -7.11 2.68
CA ASP A 107 26.61 -8.26 3.55
C ASP A 107 25.52 -8.07 4.61
N TRP A 108 24.47 -7.32 4.25
CA TRP A 108 23.30 -7.16 5.11
C TRP A 108 22.76 -8.52 5.60
N PRO A 109 22.56 -8.70 6.92
CA PRO A 109 22.17 -9.99 7.49
C PRO A 109 20.75 -10.39 7.08
N ILE A 110 20.61 -11.63 6.60
CA ILE A 110 19.31 -12.24 6.28
C ILE A 110 18.99 -13.29 7.34
N ARG A 111 17.90 -13.08 8.07
CA ARG A 111 17.57 -13.88 9.27
C ARG A 111 17.05 -15.28 8.92
N GLU A 112 16.14 -15.35 7.95
CA GLU A 112 15.52 -16.60 7.50
C GLU A 112 15.72 -16.77 5.97
N PRO A 113 16.92 -17.15 5.49
CA PRO A 113 17.23 -17.17 4.05
C PRO A 113 16.30 -18.05 3.21
N VAL A 114 15.93 -19.22 3.74
CA VAL A 114 15.03 -20.17 3.05
C VAL A 114 13.61 -19.62 2.93
N LYS A 115 13.11 -18.96 3.98
CA LYS A 115 11.78 -18.33 3.96
C LYS A 115 11.75 -17.14 3.00
N LEU A 116 12.77 -16.30 3.04
CA LEU A 116 12.92 -15.20 2.09
C LEU A 116 12.96 -15.71 0.64
N LEU A 117 13.68 -16.80 0.37
CA LEU A 117 13.71 -17.41 -0.97
C LEU A 117 12.31 -17.87 -1.42
N LYS A 118 11.56 -18.55 -0.55
CA LYS A 118 10.18 -18.98 -0.85
C LYS A 118 9.30 -17.78 -1.21
N ASP A 119 9.33 -16.72 -0.40
CA ASP A 119 8.53 -15.52 -0.62
C ASP A 119 8.95 -14.77 -1.90
N ILE A 120 10.26 -14.76 -2.23
CA ILE A 120 10.76 -14.18 -3.49
C ILE A 120 10.29 -14.97 -4.71
N LEU A 121 10.22 -16.30 -4.63
CA LEU A 121 9.69 -17.15 -5.70
C LEU A 121 8.18 -16.98 -5.88
N GLU A 122 7.44 -16.77 -4.78
CA GLU A 122 6.02 -16.39 -4.86
C GLU A 122 5.85 -15.01 -5.49
N ALA A 123 6.68 -14.03 -5.12
CA ALA A 123 6.69 -12.70 -5.74
C ALA A 123 7.02 -12.77 -7.24
N TRP A 124 7.96 -13.62 -7.66
CA TRP A 124 8.24 -13.89 -9.07
C TRP A 124 6.99 -14.36 -9.81
N LYS A 125 6.32 -15.39 -9.27
CA LYS A 125 5.11 -15.94 -9.88
C LYS A 125 4.02 -14.87 -10.00
N ALA A 126 3.78 -14.12 -8.94
CA ALA A 126 2.79 -13.05 -8.93
C ALA A 126 3.09 -11.93 -9.92
N GLU A 127 4.36 -11.56 -10.09
CA GLU A 127 4.78 -10.51 -11.03
C GLU A 127 4.63 -10.96 -12.48
N VAL A 128 5.03 -12.20 -12.81
CA VAL A 128 4.91 -12.75 -14.17
C VAL A 128 3.46 -13.02 -14.57
N GLU A 129 2.62 -13.42 -13.62
CA GLU A 129 1.18 -13.65 -13.83
C GLU A 129 0.33 -12.37 -13.70
N LYS A 130 0.96 -11.19 -13.53
CA LYS A 130 0.26 -9.91 -13.33
C LYS A 130 -0.63 -9.59 -14.53
N LYS A 131 -1.93 -9.48 -14.26
CA LYS A 131 -2.96 -9.11 -15.24
C LYS A 131 -3.13 -7.58 -15.29
N PRO A 132 -3.58 -7.03 -16.44
CA PRO A 132 -3.95 -5.63 -16.52
C PRO A 132 -5.03 -5.26 -15.50
N PRO A 133 -5.13 -3.99 -15.11
CA PRO A 133 -6.13 -3.51 -14.17
C PRO A 133 -7.54 -3.89 -14.62
N THR A 134 -8.37 -4.29 -13.67
CA THR A 134 -9.77 -4.71 -13.93
C THR A 134 -10.73 -3.55 -14.21
N MET A 135 -10.24 -2.31 -14.22
CA MET A 135 -11.04 -1.11 -14.46
C MET A 135 -10.15 -0.02 -15.06
N SER A 136 -10.67 0.69 -16.05
CA SER A 136 -10.00 1.84 -16.64
C SER A 136 -10.29 3.14 -15.90
N LEU A 137 -9.45 4.15 -16.11
CA LEU A 137 -9.66 5.50 -15.57
C LEU A 137 -10.97 6.14 -16.09
N GLU A 138 -11.36 5.83 -17.34
CA GLU A 138 -12.62 6.31 -17.90
C GLU A 138 -13.84 5.66 -17.25
N GLU A 139 -13.78 4.36 -16.99
CA GLU A 139 -14.82 3.63 -16.28
C GLU A 139 -14.98 4.16 -14.85
N ALA A 140 -13.88 4.38 -14.13
CA ALA A 140 -13.92 4.88 -12.76
C ALA A 140 -14.57 6.28 -12.66
N TYR A 141 -14.23 7.20 -13.58
CA TYR A 141 -14.91 8.51 -13.64
C TYR A 141 -16.38 8.40 -14.02
N THR A 142 -16.73 7.49 -14.92
CA THR A 142 -18.12 7.24 -15.31
C THR A 142 -18.94 6.74 -14.12
N VAL A 143 -18.41 5.78 -13.36
CA VAL A 143 -19.05 5.22 -12.15
C VAL A 143 -19.24 6.30 -11.08
N LEU A 144 -18.26 7.17 -10.84
CA LEU A 144 -18.38 8.27 -9.86
C LEU A 144 -19.16 9.49 -10.39
N LYS A 145 -19.55 9.48 -11.68
CA LYS A 145 -20.18 10.62 -12.36
C LYS A 145 -19.36 11.90 -12.26
N LEU A 146 -18.07 11.75 -12.55
CA LEU A 146 -17.11 12.84 -12.68
C LEU A 146 -16.86 13.11 -14.17
N PRO A 147 -16.73 14.38 -14.60
CA PRO A 147 -16.36 14.68 -15.98
C PRO A 147 -14.94 14.22 -16.26
N LYS A 148 -14.61 13.89 -17.52
CA LYS A 148 -13.21 13.61 -17.89
C LYS A 148 -12.38 14.89 -17.69
N GLY A 149 -11.46 14.87 -16.74
CA GLY A 149 -10.54 15.98 -16.48
C GLY A 149 -9.20 15.73 -17.16
N ALA A 150 -8.64 16.75 -17.83
CA ALA A 150 -7.35 16.62 -18.51
C ALA A 150 -6.17 16.30 -17.56
N ASN A 151 -6.26 16.73 -16.29
CA ASN A 151 -5.23 16.55 -15.26
C ASN A 151 -5.73 15.70 -14.06
N GLY A 152 -6.80 14.92 -14.25
CA GLY A 152 -7.50 14.23 -13.16
C GLY A 152 -8.32 15.16 -12.26
N HIS A 153 -8.79 14.63 -11.12
CA HIS A 153 -9.57 15.36 -10.12
C HIS A 153 -8.85 15.40 -8.78
N GLU A 154 -9.03 16.47 -8.02
CA GLU A 154 -8.54 16.55 -6.63
C GLU A 154 -9.21 15.48 -5.76
N GLU A 155 -8.47 14.96 -4.78
CA GLU A 155 -8.97 13.91 -3.86
C GLU A 155 -10.27 14.33 -3.15
N ALA A 156 -10.40 15.61 -2.78
CA ALA A 156 -11.62 16.15 -2.19
C ALA A 156 -12.84 16.04 -3.13
N THR A 157 -12.65 16.30 -4.43
CA THR A 157 -13.69 16.18 -5.45
C THR A 157 -14.10 14.72 -5.64
N VAL A 158 -13.11 13.82 -5.73
CA VAL A 158 -13.35 12.37 -5.86
C VAL A 158 -14.10 11.82 -4.64
N ARG A 159 -13.69 12.21 -3.44
CA ARG A 159 -14.35 11.86 -2.16
C ARG A 159 -15.80 12.35 -2.10
N LYS A 160 -16.05 13.59 -2.51
CA LYS A 160 -17.42 14.15 -2.54
C LYS A 160 -18.32 13.39 -3.51
N ALA A 161 -17.80 13.02 -4.68
CA ALA A 161 -18.51 12.20 -5.65
C ALA A 161 -18.81 10.80 -5.12
N TYR A 162 -17.83 10.17 -4.47
CA TYR A 162 -17.99 8.90 -3.78
C TYR A 162 -19.13 8.94 -2.75
N PHE A 163 -19.14 9.90 -1.81
CA PHE A 163 -20.20 9.98 -0.80
C PHE A 163 -21.60 10.13 -1.41
N ARG A 164 -21.74 10.96 -2.44
CA ARG A 164 -23.02 11.15 -3.15
C ARG A 164 -23.52 9.84 -3.76
N MET A 165 -22.62 9.07 -4.38
CA MET A 165 -22.99 7.81 -5.03
C MET A 165 -23.21 6.70 -4.01
N ALA A 166 -22.35 6.57 -3.01
CA ALA A 166 -22.48 5.62 -1.91
C ALA A 166 -23.81 5.80 -1.15
N GLN A 167 -24.23 7.04 -0.87
CA GLN A 167 -25.53 7.31 -0.26
C GLN A 167 -26.71 6.94 -1.16
N LYS A 168 -26.58 7.13 -2.48
CA LYS A 168 -27.64 6.82 -3.46
C LYS A 168 -27.87 5.32 -3.63
N TYR A 169 -26.80 4.53 -3.59
CA TYR A 169 -26.82 3.09 -3.83
C TYR A 169 -26.63 2.25 -2.56
N HIS A 170 -26.77 2.86 -1.38
CA HIS A 170 -26.57 2.16 -0.11
C HIS A 170 -27.52 0.95 0.01
N PRO A 171 -27.01 -0.28 0.26
CA PRO A 171 -27.83 -1.50 0.31
C PRO A 171 -29.04 -1.42 1.25
N ASP A 172 -28.87 -0.80 2.43
CA ASP A 172 -29.98 -0.65 3.41
C ASP A 172 -31.15 0.19 2.89
N LYS A 173 -30.89 1.14 1.99
CA LYS A 173 -31.92 2.02 1.41
C LYS A 173 -32.38 1.54 0.05
N ASN A 174 -31.57 0.70 -0.61
CA ASN A 174 -31.77 0.27 -1.98
C ASN A 174 -31.28 -1.19 -2.09
N PRO A 175 -32.18 -2.18 -1.92
CA PRO A 175 -31.82 -3.59 -1.91
C PRO A 175 -31.08 -4.05 -3.18
N ASP A 176 -31.44 -3.49 -4.33
CA ASP A 176 -30.80 -3.75 -5.64
C ASP A 176 -29.56 -2.88 -5.90
N GLY A 177 -29.20 -2.00 -4.94
CA GLY A 177 -28.10 -1.04 -5.07
C GLY A 177 -26.72 -1.63 -4.83
N ARG A 178 -26.64 -2.87 -4.30
CA ARG A 178 -25.39 -3.50 -3.85
C ARG A 178 -24.32 -3.55 -4.94
N ASP A 179 -24.65 -4.04 -6.13
CA ASP A 179 -23.68 -4.19 -7.22
C ASP A 179 -23.08 -2.84 -7.64
N MET A 180 -23.93 -1.80 -7.70
CA MET A 180 -23.48 -0.44 -8.01
C MET A 180 -22.66 0.16 -6.85
N PHE A 181 -23.02 -0.13 -5.60
CA PHE A 181 -22.24 0.31 -4.44
C PHE A 181 -20.83 -0.29 -4.45
N GLU A 182 -20.70 -1.57 -4.77
CA GLU A 182 -19.41 -2.24 -4.92
C GLU A 182 -18.58 -1.63 -6.06
N GLN A 183 -19.21 -1.32 -7.20
CA GLN A 183 -18.54 -0.60 -8.30
C GLN A 183 -18.09 0.80 -7.89
N VAL A 184 -18.90 1.54 -7.12
CA VAL A 184 -18.56 2.88 -6.60
C VAL A 184 -17.36 2.81 -5.66
N ASN A 185 -17.30 1.82 -4.77
CA ASN A 185 -16.15 1.59 -3.89
C ASN A 185 -14.89 1.31 -4.72
N LYS A 186 -14.99 0.39 -5.70
CA LYS A 186 -13.88 0.03 -6.56
C LYS A 186 -13.36 1.22 -7.37
N ALA A 187 -14.26 2.03 -7.95
CA ALA A 187 -13.95 3.26 -8.68
C ALA A 187 -13.22 4.28 -7.80
N TYR A 188 -13.70 4.47 -6.57
CA TYR A 188 -13.05 5.35 -5.61
C TYR A 188 -11.66 4.88 -5.23
N GLU A 189 -11.50 3.60 -4.86
CA GLU A 189 -10.20 3.01 -4.53
C GLU A 189 -9.20 3.15 -5.67
N PHE A 190 -9.63 2.88 -6.91
CA PHE A 190 -8.78 2.99 -8.10
C PHE A 190 -8.30 4.42 -8.35
N LEU A 191 -9.20 5.41 -8.29
CA LEU A 191 -8.86 6.81 -8.51
C LEU A 191 -8.00 7.39 -7.39
N CYS A 192 -8.12 6.83 -6.19
CA CYS A 192 -7.32 7.17 -5.03
C CYS A 192 -5.96 6.44 -5.01
N SER A 193 -5.87 5.27 -5.64
CA SER A 193 -4.61 4.55 -5.78
C SER A 193 -3.72 5.25 -6.81
N LYS A 194 -2.61 5.83 -6.36
CA LYS A 194 -1.55 6.33 -7.26
C LYS A 194 -0.63 5.22 -7.76
N SER A 195 -0.96 3.94 -7.53
CA SER A 195 -0.07 2.84 -7.87
C SER A 195 0.28 2.91 -9.36
N ARG A 196 1.55 2.70 -9.70
CA ARG A 196 1.97 2.48 -11.09
C ARG A 196 1.21 1.27 -11.61
N VAL A 197 0.10 1.52 -12.29
CA VAL A 197 -0.63 0.48 -12.99
C VAL A 197 0.19 0.14 -14.21
N THR A 198 0.99 -0.92 -14.10
CA THR A 198 1.71 -1.48 -15.25
C THR A 198 0.78 -2.44 -15.97
N ASP A 199 0.71 -2.31 -17.30
CA ASP A 199 -0.02 -3.25 -18.16
C ASP A 199 0.80 -4.54 -18.33
N GLY A 200 0.95 -5.28 -17.23
CA GLY A 200 1.71 -6.52 -17.15
C GLY A 200 2.91 -6.46 -16.19
N PRO A 201 3.85 -7.43 -16.31
CA PRO A 201 5.02 -7.54 -15.44
C PRO A 201 5.92 -6.30 -15.49
N ASP A 202 6.32 -5.78 -14.33
CA ASP A 202 7.25 -4.66 -14.23
C ASP A 202 8.71 -5.17 -14.36
N PRO A 203 9.45 -4.75 -15.39
CA PRO A 203 10.84 -5.16 -15.58
C PRO A 203 11.75 -4.83 -14.39
N LYS A 204 11.47 -3.75 -13.65
CA LYS A 204 12.25 -3.37 -12.47
C LYS A 204 12.06 -4.40 -11.35
N ASN A 205 10.82 -4.81 -11.10
CA ASN A 205 10.50 -5.82 -10.09
C ASN A 205 11.17 -7.16 -10.45
N ILE A 206 11.12 -7.56 -11.71
CA ILE A 206 11.78 -8.77 -12.20
C ILE A 206 13.29 -8.74 -11.92
N VAL A 207 13.95 -7.61 -12.22
CA VAL A 207 15.39 -7.45 -11.94
C VAL A 207 15.69 -7.52 -10.45
N LEU A 208 14.89 -6.88 -9.60
CA LEU A 208 15.07 -6.93 -8.15
C LEU A 208 14.94 -8.35 -7.60
N ILE A 209 13.93 -9.08 -8.07
CA ILE A 209 13.68 -10.48 -7.68
C ILE A 209 14.89 -11.36 -8.06
N LEU A 210 15.38 -11.26 -9.30
CA LEU A 210 16.52 -12.06 -9.77
C LEU A 210 17.83 -11.72 -9.03
N LYS A 211 18.06 -10.44 -8.74
CA LYS A 211 19.22 -10.00 -7.95
C LYS A 211 19.16 -10.54 -6.52
N ALA A 212 18.00 -10.47 -5.87
CA ALA A 212 17.82 -10.99 -4.52
C ALA A 212 18.04 -12.51 -4.47
N GLN A 213 17.54 -13.26 -5.45
CA GLN A 213 17.84 -14.70 -5.59
C GLN A 213 19.35 -14.95 -5.74
N SER A 214 20.03 -14.17 -6.59
CA SER A 214 21.48 -14.29 -6.80
C SER A 214 22.27 -14.07 -5.51
N ILE A 215 21.88 -13.08 -4.69
CA ILE A 215 22.48 -12.83 -3.37
C ILE A 215 22.27 -14.03 -2.45
N LEU A 216 21.04 -14.56 -2.39
CA LEU A 216 20.71 -15.70 -1.54
C LEU A 216 21.51 -16.95 -1.93
N PHE A 217 21.55 -17.30 -3.22
CA PHE A 217 22.32 -18.44 -3.69
C PHE A 217 23.82 -18.25 -3.48
N SER A 218 24.36 -17.05 -3.69
CA SER A 218 25.79 -16.79 -3.49
C SER A 218 26.20 -16.89 -2.02
N ARG A 219 25.38 -16.37 -1.10
CA ARG A 219 25.71 -16.34 0.33
C ARG A 219 25.36 -17.62 1.08
N TYR A 220 24.37 -18.37 0.63
CA TYR A 220 23.79 -19.50 1.37
C TYR A 220 23.70 -20.79 0.54
N SER A 221 24.52 -20.94 -0.51
CA SER A 221 24.57 -22.15 -1.35
C SER A 221 25.06 -23.39 -0.60
N GLU A 222 25.93 -23.22 0.40
CA GLU A 222 26.47 -24.32 1.19
C GLU A 222 25.58 -24.57 2.41
N GLY A 223 24.81 -25.66 2.34
CA GLY A 223 23.65 -25.93 3.20
C GLY A 223 23.96 -26.05 4.70
N GLN A 224 23.82 -24.94 5.42
CA GLN A 224 23.69 -24.93 6.88
C GLN A 224 22.24 -24.76 7.38
N TYR A 225 21.24 -24.76 6.48
CA TYR A 225 19.85 -24.55 6.83
C TYR A 225 19.01 -25.78 6.48
N PRO A 226 18.35 -26.45 7.45
CA PRO A 226 17.45 -27.56 7.16
C PRO A 226 16.26 -27.07 6.32
N LEU A 227 15.91 -27.87 5.29
CA LEU A 227 14.78 -27.66 4.37
C LEU A 227 13.42 -27.71 5.07
#